data_AF-A0A525VX07-F1
#
_entry.id   AF-A0A525VX07-F1
#
_cell.length_a   1.000
_cell.length_b   1.000
_cell.length_c   1.000
_cell.angle_alpha   90.00
_cell.angle_beta   90.00
_cell.angle_gamma   90.00
#
_symmetry.space_group_name_H-M   'P 1'
#
loop_
_entity.id
_entity.type
_entity.pdbx_description
1 polymer ?
#
loop_
_entity_poly.entity_id
_entity_poly.type
_entity_poly.pdbx_seq_one_letter_code
_entity_poly.pdbx_strand_id
1 'polypeptide(L)'
;MGIRTVVAIGAGLAMFSAASLAQAMKPDETQATREQGRAIYERSCLFCHGGTGKGDGPAGWFLGRYSSPRPRDFTVGEYKLRTTASGEAPTDQDLFRTLTRGIPGFMPSFAGLSAEDRWALIAYIKSLSDVFRQEAAKPLSIGLPSIPPTPESLETGGTLYRSLECFVCHGSSGGGDGPLAEAGSLHDGAGLRIAPTDLTNRASYKNGASVRRERRTTLACGELHPIALSGGEAMTIVLPRPLMALGGAWIALVAFSLPAWGAADSGLAAPAGATIVGRVIFRGAVPPPEVVQVTRNPETCGASQSIQPMIVDPSSGGVKDTVVSLVLQDRPVMPATEQPSTIPTVTNRTCAFHPRVGMAKTGDLLETRNEDPVMHNTHIFADNRTFLNVALVAGGKPVQKKVRSPGLMKLTCDAHPFMHGYVMVSDHGFVATTDALGRFSIAGVPPGKHEISLWHETLGALTKQVTVPPQGELSVTFQYP
;
A
#
# COMPACT_ATOMS: atom_id res chain seq x y z
N MET A 1 30.69 -63.42 51.95
CA MET A 1 29.37 -62.78 51.84
C MET A 1 29.57 -61.29 52.09
N GLY A 2 29.28 -60.40 51.12
CA GLY A 2 29.39 -58.95 51.36
C GLY A 2 30.03 -58.13 50.24
N ILE A 3 29.30 -58.00 49.12
CA ILE A 3 29.04 -56.76 48.36
C ILE A 3 30.26 -55.92 47.93
N ARG A 4 30.62 -56.04 46.65
CA ARG A 4 31.39 -55.05 45.90
C ARG A 4 30.49 -53.84 45.59
N THR A 5 30.77 -52.68 46.19
CA THR A 5 30.13 -51.41 45.82
C THR A 5 30.77 -50.90 44.53
N VAL A 6 30.07 -51.05 43.40
CA VAL A 6 30.40 -50.37 42.15
C VAL A 6 29.85 -48.95 42.24
N VAL A 7 30.74 -47.97 42.34
CA VAL A 7 30.38 -46.55 42.17
C VAL A 7 30.16 -46.33 40.68
N ALA A 8 28.89 -46.30 40.26
CA ALA A 8 28.50 -45.87 38.93
C ALA A 8 28.74 -44.35 38.82
N ILE A 9 29.82 -43.94 38.16
CA ILE A 9 29.95 -42.58 37.65
C ILE A 9 28.98 -42.47 36.49
N GLY A 10 27.76 -42.04 36.79
CA GLY A 10 26.77 -41.68 35.79
C GLY A 10 27.32 -40.51 34.98
N ALA A 11 27.75 -40.78 33.75
CA ALA A 11 27.87 -39.78 32.71
C ALA A 11 26.48 -39.19 32.50
N GLY A 12 26.19 -38.09 33.20
CA GLY A 12 25.02 -37.25 32.95
C GLY A 12 25.13 -36.73 31.53
N LEU A 13 24.54 -37.46 30.60
CA LEU A 13 24.21 -36.96 29.28
C LEU A 13 23.20 -35.84 29.51
N ALA A 14 23.70 -34.63 29.71
CA ALA A 14 22.91 -33.43 29.63
C ALA A 14 22.39 -33.40 28.19
N MET A 15 21.18 -33.91 27.99
CA MET A 15 20.37 -33.62 26.83
C MET A 15 20.12 -32.11 26.84
N PHE A 16 21.08 -31.37 26.31
CA PHE A 16 20.80 -30.07 25.73
C PHE A 16 19.73 -30.34 24.68
N SER A 17 18.50 -29.96 24.99
CA SER A 17 17.40 -29.95 24.05
C SER A 17 17.86 -29.12 22.85
N ALA A 18 18.22 -29.79 21.77
CA ALA A 18 18.74 -29.22 20.52
C ALA A 18 17.66 -28.46 19.72
N ALA A 19 16.61 -27.99 20.40
CA ALA A 19 15.49 -27.27 19.79
C ALA A 19 15.66 -25.74 19.78
N SER A 20 16.85 -25.21 20.11
CA SER A 20 17.10 -23.75 20.13
C SER A 20 18.35 -23.26 19.38
N LEU A 21 19.04 -24.13 18.62
CA LEU A 21 20.27 -23.76 17.88
C LEU A 21 20.07 -23.53 16.36
N ALA A 22 18.83 -23.46 15.87
CA ALA A 22 18.55 -23.19 14.46
C ALA A 22 18.19 -21.71 14.19
N GLN A 23 19.07 -20.77 14.54
CA GLN A 23 19.32 -19.73 13.54
C GLN A 23 20.05 -20.46 12.41
N ALA A 24 19.33 -20.87 11.37
CA ALA A 24 19.93 -21.56 10.23
C ALA A 24 21.19 -20.80 9.82
N MET A 25 22.34 -21.49 9.83
CA MET A 25 23.60 -20.93 9.36
C MET A 25 23.36 -20.26 8.02
N LYS A 26 23.77 -18.99 7.89
CA LYS A 26 23.63 -18.24 6.64
C LYS A 26 24.41 -19.00 5.55
N PRO A 27 23.74 -19.50 4.50
CA PRO A 27 24.42 -20.18 3.39
C PRO A 27 25.24 -19.19 2.56
N ASP A 28 26.19 -19.73 1.79
CA ASP A 28 26.98 -18.92 0.87
C ASP A 28 26.09 -18.27 -0.20
N GLU A 29 26.37 -17.00 -0.50
CA GLU A 29 25.65 -16.21 -1.51
C GLU A 29 26.14 -16.55 -2.92
N THR A 30 25.80 -17.75 -3.39
CA THR A 30 26.09 -18.21 -4.76
C THR A 30 25.10 -17.65 -5.78
N GLN A 31 25.40 -17.79 -7.08
CA GLN A 31 24.45 -17.48 -8.15
C GLN A 31 23.17 -18.31 -8.03
N ALA A 32 23.27 -19.61 -7.74
CA ALA A 32 22.12 -20.49 -7.56
C ALA A 32 21.23 -20.02 -6.38
N THR A 33 21.84 -19.62 -5.26
CA THR A 33 21.14 -19.06 -4.10
C THR A 33 20.37 -17.79 -4.47
N ARG A 34 20.96 -16.91 -5.30
CA ARG A 34 20.30 -15.69 -5.81
C ARG A 34 19.16 -15.99 -6.77
N GLU A 35 19.30 -16.98 -7.65
CA GLU A 35 18.24 -17.39 -8.59
C GLU A 35 17.05 -18.00 -7.86
N GLN A 36 17.29 -18.85 -6.85
CA GLN A 36 16.24 -19.32 -5.95
C GLN A 36 15.55 -18.15 -5.25
N GLY A 37 16.33 -17.22 -4.68
CA GLY A 37 15.79 -16.01 -4.05
C GLY A 37 14.94 -15.17 -4.97
N ARG A 38 15.35 -15.02 -6.24
CA ARG A 38 14.62 -14.31 -7.28
C ARG A 38 13.26 -14.95 -7.57
N ALA A 39 13.20 -16.26 -7.71
CA ALA A 39 11.93 -16.97 -7.95
C ALA A 39 10.94 -16.75 -6.78
N ILE A 40 11.45 -16.68 -5.55
CA ILE A 40 10.64 -16.37 -4.36
C ILE A 40 10.19 -14.91 -4.37
N TYR A 41 11.08 -14.00 -4.74
CA TYR A 41 10.78 -12.59 -4.84
C TYR A 41 9.67 -12.31 -5.86
N GLU A 42 9.74 -12.92 -7.05
CA GLU A 42 8.77 -12.74 -8.13
C GLU A 42 7.37 -13.19 -7.71
N ARG A 43 7.24 -14.31 -6.99
CA ARG A 43 5.93 -14.82 -6.52
C ARG A 43 5.37 -14.12 -5.28
N SER A 44 6.21 -13.54 -4.43
CA SER A 44 5.79 -13.10 -3.08
C SER A 44 6.08 -11.64 -2.73
N CYS A 45 7.00 -10.98 -3.44
CA CYS A 45 7.45 -9.63 -3.10
C CYS A 45 7.18 -8.62 -4.21
N LEU A 46 7.22 -9.06 -5.48
CA LEU A 46 7.05 -8.23 -6.67
C LEU A 46 5.78 -7.39 -6.64
N PHE A 47 4.67 -7.95 -6.15
CA PHE A 47 3.39 -7.25 -6.09
C PHE A 47 3.47 -5.91 -5.33
N CYS A 48 4.27 -5.82 -4.26
CA CYS A 48 4.45 -4.59 -3.49
C CYS A 48 5.75 -3.86 -3.87
N HIS A 49 6.85 -4.60 -4.01
CA HIS A 49 8.19 -4.02 -4.16
C HIS A 49 8.64 -3.79 -5.61
N GLY A 50 7.88 -4.27 -6.59
CA GLY A 50 8.15 -4.12 -8.02
C GLY A 50 9.23 -5.07 -8.53
N GLY A 51 9.27 -5.30 -9.84
CA GLY A 51 10.22 -6.23 -10.46
C GLY A 51 11.69 -5.82 -10.29
N THR A 52 11.94 -4.51 -10.16
CA THR A 52 13.28 -3.94 -9.95
C THR A 52 13.59 -3.62 -8.48
N GLY A 53 12.66 -3.87 -7.56
CA GLY A 53 12.85 -3.59 -6.13
C GLY A 53 12.65 -2.16 -5.70
N LYS A 54 12.11 -1.28 -6.54
CA LYS A 54 11.96 0.16 -6.25
C LYS A 54 10.76 0.52 -5.35
N GLY A 55 10.01 -0.46 -4.88
CA GLY A 55 8.77 -0.18 -4.15
C GLY A 55 7.62 0.29 -5.05
N ASP A 56 7.74 0.07 -6.36
CA ASP A 56 6.82 0.48 -7.42
C ASP A 56 5.96 -0.69 -7.94
N GLY A 57 5.84 -1.75 -7.14
CA GLY A 57 4.96 -2.87 -7.47
C GLY A 57 3.50 -2.43 -7.56
N PRO A 58 2.63 -3.21 -8.22
CA PRO A 58 1.21 -2.89 -8.37
C PRO A 58 0.54 -2.41 -7.08
N ALA A 59 0.80 -3.04 -5.93
CA ALA A 59 0.30 -2.58 -4.63
C ALA A 59 1.02 -1.34 -4.07
N GLY A 60 2.31 -1.13 -4.37
CA GLY A 60 3.04 0.07 -3.93
C GLY A 60 2.46 1.37 -4.51
N TRP A 61 1.84 1.27 -5.68
CA TRP A 61 1.08 2.36 -6.29
C TRP A 61 -0.24 2.67 -5.56
N PHE A 62 -0.91 1.67 -4.97
CA PHE A 62 -2.16 1.88 -4.22
C PHE A 62 -1.93 2.17 -2.72
N LEU A 63 -0.87 1.62 -2.12
CA LEU A 63 -0.59 1.71 -0.68
C LEU A 63 0.20 2.97 -0.26
N GLY A 64 0.84 3.70 -1.18
CA GLY A 64 1.64 4.86 -0.79
C GLY A 64 2.01 5.88 -1.87
N ARG A 65 1.16 6.10 -2.87
CA ARG A 65 1.40 7.10 -3.94
C ARG A 65 1.52 8.54 -3.44
N TYR A 66 0.85 8.89 -2.34
CA TYR A 66 0.84 10.26 -1.79
C TYR A 66 1.12 10.33 -0.27
N SER A 67 1.35 9.20 0.38
CA SER A 67 1.63 9.13 1.81
C SER A 67 2.49 7.92 2.16
N SER A 68 3.35 8.09 3.15
CA SER A 68 4.22 7.04 3.67
C SER A 68 3.48 6.21 4.75
N PRO A 69 3.80 4.90 4.89
CA PRO A 69 4.96 4.23 4.29
C PRO A 69 4.66 3.47 2.99
N ARG A 70 5.49 3.72 1.97
CA ARG A 70 5.57 2.90 0.76
C ARG A 70 6.27 1.56 1.02
N PRO A 71 6.03 0.54 0.18
CA PRO A 71 6.95 -0.58 0.05
C PRO A 71 8.37 -0.06 -0.16
N ARG A 72 9.34 -0.73 0.48
CA ARG A 72 10.74 -0.31 0.48
C ARG A 72 11.31 -0.36 -0.93
N ASP A 73 11.91 0.74 -1.36
CA ASP A 73 12.91 0.77 -2.43
C ASP A 73 14.22 0.16 -1.92
N PHE A 74 14.55 -1.02 -2.43
CA PHE A 74 15.75 -1.75 -2.07
C PHE A 74 17.00 -1.21 -2.77
N THR A 75 16.86 -0.43 -3.85
CA THR A 75 17.97 0.03 -4.70
C THR A 75 18.79 1.15 -4.05
N VAL A 76 18.15 1.99 -3.24
CA VAL A 76 18.76 3.16 -2.58
C VAL A 76 19.51 2.86 -1.28
N GLY A 77 19.45 1.61 -0.79
CA GLY A 77 20.20 1.20 0.40
C GLY A 77 19.71 1.76 1.74
N GLU A 78 18.59 2.49 1.76
CA GLU A 78 18.01 3.05 2.99
C GLU A 78 17.06 2.08 3.69
N TYR A 79 17.42 1.65 4.90
CA TYR A 79 16.58 0.73 5.69
C TYR A 79 16.15 1.37 7.01
N LYS A 80 14.85 1.40 7.27
CA LYS A 80 14.28 1.96 8.53
C LYS A 80 14.55 1.06 9.74
N LEU A 81 14.63 -0.26 9.55
CA LEU A 81 14.70 -1.25 10.63
C LEU A 81 16.08 -1.94 10.65
N ARG A 82 17.00 -1.43 11.45
CA ARG A 82 18.41 -1.86 11.46
C ARG A 82 19.05 -1.75 12.85
N THR A 83 20.22 -2.35 13.00
CA THR A 83 21.04 -2.32 14.23
C THR A 83 22.37 -1.60 14.07
N THR A 84 22.62 -1.00 12.90
CA THR A 84 23.86 -0.30 12.51
C THR A 84 23.73 1.23 12.73
N ALA A 85 24.81 2.00 12.52
CA ALA A 85 24.83 3.46 12.79
C ALA A 85 24.07 4.28 11.73
N SER A 86 23.50 5.46 12.05
CA SER A 86 22.79 6.32 11.06
C SER A 86 23.49 6.36 9.70
N GLY A 87 22.75 6.15 8.62
CA GLY A 87 23.30 6.09 7.25
C GLY A 87 23.94 4.75 6.82
N GLU A 88 24.21 3.81 7.74
CA GLU A 88 24.78 2.50 7.39
C GLU A 88 23.73 1.47 6.94
N ALA A 89 24.14 0.59 6.03
CA ALA A 89 23.35 -0.56 5.58
C ALA A 89 22.92 -1.48 6.74
N PRO A 90 21.78 -2.20 6.61
CA PRO A 90 21.36 -3.18 7.60
C PRO A 90 22.28 -4.41 7.59
N THR A 91 22.38 -5.09 8.73
CA THR A 91 23.00 -6.43 8.74
C THR A 91 22.10 -7.47 8.09
N ASP A 92 22.67 -8.58 7.63
CA ASP A 92 21.89 -9.72 7.12
C ASP A 92 20.87 -10.22 8.14
N GLN A 93 21.23 -10.17 9.44
CA GLN A 93 20.34 -10.56 10.53
C GLN A 93 19.17 -9.57 10.72
N ASP A 94 19.35 -8.30 10.37
CA ASP A 94 18.28 -7.30 10.36
C ASP A 94 17.27 -7.57 9.25
N LEU A 95 17.77 -7.89 8.04
CA LEU A 95 16.94 -8.30 6.91
C LEU A 95 16.17 -9.59 7.21
N PHE A 96 16.86 -10.61 7.73
CA PHE A 96 16.25 -11.88 8.11
C PHE A 96 15.17 -11.72 9.16
N ARG A 97 15.42 -10.89 10.18
CA ARG A 97 14.42 -10.60 11.22
C ARG A 97 13.20 -9.88 10.65
N THR A 98 13.41 -8.90 9.78
CA THR A 98 12.33 -8.12 9.15
C THR A 98 11.47 -9.02 8.27
N LEU A 99 12.10 -9.83 7.42
CA LEU A 99 11.39 -10.79 6.56
C LEU A 99 10.60 -11.83 7.38
N THR A 100 11.23 -12.39 8.41
CA THR A 100 10.60 -13.42 9.25
C THR A 100 9.38 -12.90 10.01
N ARG A 101 9.37 -11.63 10.41
CA ARG A 101 8.29 -11.07 11.25
C ARG A 101 7.27 -10.26 10.48
N GLY A 102 7.67 -9.73 9.31
CA GLY A 102 6.95 -8.65 8.67
C GLY A 102 7.06 -7.35 9.46
N ILE A 103 6.29 -6.36 8.99
CA ILE A 103 6.15 -5.05 9.62
C ILE A 103 4.65 -4.89 9.94
N PRO A 104 4.26 -4.88 11.23
CA PRO A 104 2.85 -4.81 11.62
C PRO A 104 2.08 -3.71 10.90
N GLY A 105 0.95 -4.08 10.28
CA GLY A 105 0.11 -3.15 9.52
C GLY A 105 0.62 -2.77 8.11
N PHE A 106 1.83 -3.17 7.71
CA PHE A 106 2.45 -2.74 6.45
C PHE A 106 3.01 -3.87 5.58
N MET A 107 3.69 -4.86 6.18
CA MET A 107 4.30 -5.98 5.45
C MET A 107 3.98 -7.29 6.17
N PRO A 108 3.49 -8.33 5.47
CA PRO A 108 3.16 -9.60 6.10
C PRO A 108 4.41 -10.33 6.60
N SER A 109 4.20 -11.29 7.50
CA SER A 109 5.24 -12.19 7.97
C SER A 109 5.53 -13.28 6.94
N PHE A 110 6.81 -13.57 6.71
CA PHE A 110 7.27 -14.70 5.90
C PHE A 110 7.88 -15.81 6.77
N ALA A 111 7.41 -15.94 8.01
CA ALA A 111 7.78 -17.04 8.92
C ALA A 111 7.51 -18.43 8.31
N GLY A 112 6.53 -18.54 7.41
CA GLY A 112 6.15 -19.78 6.72
C GLY A 112 7.13 -20.26 5.63
N LEU A 113 8.04 -19.39 5.15
CA LEU A 113 9.15 -19.82 4.31
C LEU A 113 10.20 -20.56 5.16
N SER A 114 10.91 -21.51 4.55
CA SER A 114 12.06 -22.13 5.21
C SER A 114 13.13 -21.08 5.53
N ALA A 115 13.99 -21.37 6.51
CA ALA A 115 15.07 -20.44 6.84
C ALA A 115 16.05 -20.28 5.67
N GLU A 116 16.29 -21.35 4.92
CA GLU A 116 17.10 -21.35 3.70
C GLU A 116 16.48 -20.47 2.61
N ASP A 117 15.18 -20.61 2.34
CA ASP A 117 14.45 -19.77 1.38
C ASP A 117 14.49 -18.29 1.76
N ARG A 118 14.39 -17.98 3.05
CA ARG A 118 14.53 -16.60 3.54
C ARG A 118 15.94 -16.06 3.31
N TRP A 119 16.98 -16.88 3.50
CA TRP A 119 18.35 -16.49 3.20
C TRP A 119 18.59 -16.30 1.69
N ALA A 120 18.04 -17.18 0.86
CA ALA A 120 18.06 -17.06 -0.59
C ALA A 120 17.40 -15.75 -1.06
N LEU A 121 16.22 -15.44 -0.53
CA LEU A 121 15.52 -14.19 -0.80
C LEU A 121 16.34 -12.96 -0.39
N ILE A 122 17.03 -13.01 0.76
CA ILE A 122 17.92 -11.93 1.20
C ILE A 122 19.11 -11.76 0.25
N ALA A 123 19.72 -12.85 -0.21
CA ALA A 123 20.80 -12.79 -1.19
C ALA A 123 20.36 -12.10 -2.50
N TYR A 124 19.13 -12.36 -2.95
CA TYR A 124 18.56 -11.65 -4.10
C TYR A 124 18.29 -10.17 -3.79
N ILE A 125 17.64 -9.83 -2.67
CA ILE A 125 17.35 -8.43 -2.29
C ILE A 125 18.65 -7.61 -2.21
N LYS A 126 19.71 -8.17 -1.63
CA LYS A 126 21.01 -7.50 -1.54
C LYS A 126 21.63 -7.25 -2.90
N SER A 127 21.38 -8.12 -3.89
CA SER A 127 21.88 -7.93 -5.25
C SER A 127 21.24 -6.75 -6.00
N LEU A 128 20.15 -6.19 -5.47
CA LEU A 128 19.45 -5.04 -6.06
C LEU A 128 20.09 -3.68 -5.70
N SER A 129 21.11 -3.66 -4.82
CA SER A 129 21.77 -2.42 -4.41
C SER A 129 23.27 -2.56 -4.17
N ASP A 130 23.99 -1.51 -4.50
CA ASP A 130 25.45 -1.45 -4.41
C ASP A 130 25.94 -1.28 -2.98
N VAL A 131 25.07 -0.84 -2.07
CA VAL A 131 25.40 -0.66 -0.66
C VAL A 131 25.87 -1.95 0.00
N PHE A 132 25.42 -3.12 -0.50
CA PHE A 132 25.80 -4.42 0.04
C PHE A 132 27.09 -4.99 -0.56
N ARG A 133 27.71 -4.31 -1.53
CA ARG A 133 29.03 -4.67 -2.08
C ARG A 133 30.18 -4.19 -1.19
N GLN A 134 29.90 -3.28 -0.26
CA GLN A 134 30.87 -2.71 0.68
C GLN A 134 31.04 -3.62 1.91
N GLU A 135 32.02 -3.32 2.77
CA GLU A 135 32.25 -4.08 4.00
C GLU A 135 30.97 -4.12 4.85
N ALA A 136 30.64 -5.28 5.40
CA ALA A 136 29.43 -5.47 6.18
C ALA A 136 29.41 -4.54 7.40
N ALA A 137 28.38 -3.70 7.48
CA ALA A 137 28.17 -2.80 8.60
C ALA A 137 28.05 -3.56 9.92
N LYS A 138 28.69 -3.04 10.97
CA LYS A 138 28.76 -3.70 12.28
C LYS A 138 27.60 -3.24 13.16
N PRO A 139 26.92 -4.15 13.87
CA PRO A 139 25.89 -3.76 14.82
C PRO A 139 26.44 -2.77 15.86
N LEU A 140 25.70 -1.69 16.11
CA LEU A 140 25.97 -0.80 17.22
C LEU A 140 25.92 -1.60 18.52
N SER A 141 27.04 -1.60 19.24
CA SER A 141 27.10 -2.16 20.58
C SER A 141 26.49 -1.17 21.56
N ILE A 142 25.15 -1.14 21.60
CA ILE A 142 24.41 -0.36 22.59
C ILE A 142 24.50 -1.14 23.91
N GLY A 143 25.62 -0.97 24.61
CA GLY A 143 25.92 -1.58 25.92
C GLY A 143 25.08 -1.01 27.06
N LEU A 144 23.84 -0.62 26.80
CA LEU A 144 22.97 -0.05 27.83
C LEU A 144 22.41 -1.18 28.70
N PRO A 145 22.62 -1.15 30.04
CA PRO A 145 21.90 -2.03 30.95
C PRO A 145 20.40 -1.80 30.77
N SER A 146 19.61 -2.87 30.98
CA SER A 146 18.15 -2.74 31.01
C SER A 146 17.76 -1.89 32.22
N ILE A 147 17.59 -0.57 32.01
CA ILE A 147 17.12 0.34 33.07
C ILE A 147 15.66 -0.03 33.39
N PRO A 148 15.35 -0.50 34.61
CA PRO A 148 13.99 -0.83 35.02
C PRO A 148 13.11 0.43 35.07
N PRO A 149 11.79 0.33 34.82
CA PRO A 149 10.88 1.48 34.84
C PRO A 149 10.53 1.89 36.29
N THR A 150 11.50 2.49 36.99
CA THR A 150 11.29 3.12 38.30
C THR A 150 10.73 4.54 38.12
N PRO A 151 10.07 5.13 39.13
CA PRO A 151 9.63 6.53 39.09
C PRO A 151 10.73 7.51 38.65
N GLU A 152 11.94 7.34 39.21
CA GLU A 152 13.12 8.15 38.86
C GLU A 152 13.53 7.99 37.39
N SER A 153 13.52 6.76 36.86
CA SER A 153 13.85 6.51 35.46
C SER A 153 12.81 7.06 34.49
N LEU A 154 11.53 7.07 34.89
CA LEU A 154 10.42 7.62 34.11
C LEU A 154 10.47 9.15 34.12
N GLU A 155 10.79 9.77 35.26
CA GLU A 155 10.99 11.22 35.36
C GLU A 155 12.18 11.68 34.51
N THR A 156 13.31 10.97 34.61
CA THR A 156 14.49 11.21 33.77
C THR A 156 14.14 11.08 32.28
N GLY A 157 13.44 10.01 31.89
CA GLY A 157 12.98 9.81 30.51
C GLY A 157 12.02 10.89 30.03
N GLY A 158 11.10 11.34 30.88
CA GLY A 158 10.16 12.43 30.57
C GLY A 158 10.86 13.78 30.39
N THR A 159 11.89 14.06 31.19
CA THR A 159 12.74 15.24 31.01
C THR A 159 13.51 15.17 29.70
N LEU A 160 14.11 14.03 29.36
CA LEU A 160 14.78 13.85 28.08
C LEU A 160 13.82 14.05 26.89
N TYR A 161 12.62 13.47 26.95
CA TYR A 161 11.60 13.61 25.91
C TYR A 161 11.22 15.07 25.63
N ARG A 162 11.14 15.90 26.68
CA ARG A 162 10.91 17.34 26.54
C ARG A 162 12.15 18.09 26.05
N SER A 163 13.32 17.80 26.61
CA SER A 163 14.57 18.51 26.29
C SER A 163 15.07 18.24 24.87
N LEU A 164 14.79 17.06 24.32
CA LEU A 164 15.09 16.68 22.94
C LEU A 164 13.94 17.03 21.99
N GLU A 165 12.92 17.74 22.49
CA GLU A 165 11.77 18.22 21.72
C GLU A 165 11.02 17.12 20.96
N CYS A 166 11.03 15.89 21.48
CA CYS A 166 10.33 14.75 20.88
C CYS A 166 8.84 15.04 20.68
N PHE A 167 8.25 15.85 21.58
CA PHE A 167 6.86 16.28 21.55
C PHE A 167 6.48 17.11 20.31
N VAL A 168 7.44 17.74 19.63
CA VAL A 168 7.17 18.55 18.42
C VAL A 168 6.61 17.66 17.29
N CYS A 169 7.06 16.41 17.22
CA CYS A 169 6.54 15.42 16.28
C CYS A 169 5.53 14.47 16.95
N HIS A 170 5.85 13.97 18.15
CA HIS A 170 5.07 12.89 18.78
C HIS A 170 4.00 13.38 19.76
N GLY A 171 3.86 14.68 20.00
CA GLY A 171 2.94 15.25 20.98
C GLY A 171 3.45 15.09 22.42
N SER A 172 2.88 15.85 23.36
CA SER A 172 3.29 15.80 24.77
C SER A 172 2.95 14.46 25.44
N SER A 173 1.90 13.79 24.96
CA SER A 173 1.45 12.46 25.40
C SER A 173 2.17 11.31 24.68
N GLY A 174 2.87 11.59 23.57
CA GLY A 174 3.42 10.57 22.68
C GLY A 174 2.42 10.01 21.66
N GLY A 175 1.22 10.60 21.52
CA GLY A 175 0.16 10.12 20.63
C GLY A 175 0.43 10.25 19.13
N GLY A 176 1.51 10.93 18.72
CA GLY A 176 1.78 11.23 17.31
C GLY A 176 1.03 12.47 16.80
N ASP A 177 0.55 13.30 17.71
CA ASP A 177 -0.26 14.51 17.52
C ASP A 177 0.54 15.79 17.81
N GLY A 178 1.86 15.76 17.58
CA GLY A 178 2.70 16.94 17.72
C GLY A 178 2.37 18.01 16.66
N PRO A 179 2.70 19.28 16.90
CA PRO A 179 2.39 20.39 15.99
C PRO A 179 2.90 20.17 14.56
N LEU A 180 4.06 19.54 14.36
CA LEU A 180 4.55 19.22 13.00
C LEU A 180 3.81 18.05 12.34
N ALA A 181 3.28 17.12 13.14
CA ALA A 181 2.48 16.01 12.66
C ALA A 181 1.09 16.49 12.21
N GLU A 182 0.46 17.34 13.03
CA GLU A 182 -0.84 17.97 12.75
C GLU A 182 -0.76 18.89 11.52
N ALA A 183 0.29 19.72 11.43
CA ALA A 183 0.55 20.55 10.26
C ALA A 183 0.91 19.74 9.00
N GLY A 184 1.17 18.44 9.14
CA GLY A 184 1.54 17.56 8.04
C GLY A 184 2.91 17.87 7.42
N SER A 185 3.79 18.53 8.16
CA SER A 185 5.10 19.00 7.69
C SER A 185 6.19 17.92 7.69
N LEU A 186 5.92 16.75 8.29
CA LEU A 186 6.86 15.64 8.32
C LEU A 186 6.83 14.85 7.01
N HIS A 187 7.99 14.71 6.38
CA HIS A 187 8.17 13.99 5.13
C HIS A 187 9.28 12.93 5.25
N ASP A 188 9.19 11.85 4.47
CA ASP A 188 10.29 10.88 4.36
C ASP A 188 11.34 11.32 3.32
N GLY A 189 12.40 10.52 3.14
CA GLY A 189 13.48 10.81 2.19
C GLY A 189 13.02 10.90 0.73
N ALA A 190 11.81 10.43 0.41
CA ALA A 190 11.20 10.56 -0.91
C ALA A 190 10.23 11.75 -1.00
N GLY A 191 10.20 12.63 0.01
CA GLY A 191 9.33 13.80 0.07
C GLY A 191 7.86 13.47 0.34
N LEU A 192 7.52 12.26 0.77
CA LEU A 192 6.13 11.88 1.07
C LEU A 192 5.79 12.15 2.52
N ARG A 193 4.59 12.70 2.76
CA ARG A 193 4.10 12.93 4.13
C ARG A 193 4.16 11.65 4.95
N ILE A 194 4.75 11.72 6.15
CA ILE A 194 4.89 10.61 7.08
C ILE A 194 4.32 10.97 8.44
N ALA A 195 3.41 10.12 8.94
CA ALA A 195 2.91 10.25 10.31
C ALA A 195 3.92 9.65 11.31
N PRO A 196 4.18 10.32 12.44
CA PRO A 196 4.98 9.75 13.51
C PRO A 196 4.24 8.57 14.15
N THR A 197 5.01 7.70 14.79
CA THR A 197 4.45 6.53 15.49
C THR A 197 3.76 6.99 16.77
N ASP A 198 2.54 6.51 17.01
CA ASP A 198 1.84 6.66 18.28
C ASP A 198 2.54 5.80 19.34
N LEU A 199 3.33 6.44 20.19
CA LEU A 199 4.16 5.80 21.21
C LEU A 199 3.32 5.20 22.34
N THR A 200 2.05 5.61 22.48
CA THR A 200 1.11 5.07 23.47
C THR A 200 0.55 3.72 23.05
N ASN A 201 0.50 3.45 21.74
CA ASN A 201 -0.02 2.22 21.18
C ASN A 201 1.10 1.26 20.78
N ARG A 202 1.29 0.18 21.55
CA ARG A 202 2.31 -0.84 21.26
C ARG A 202 2.18 -1.50 19.88
N ALA A 203 0.98 -1.57 19.31
CA ALA A 203 0.79 -2.16 17.99
C ALA A 203 1.25 -1.24 16.84
N SER A 204 1.48 0.05 17.11
CA SER A 204 1.94 1.03 16.12
C SER A 204 3.44 0.86 15.77
N TYR A 205 4.22 0.21 16.63
CA TYR A 205 5.66 0.09 16.51
C TYR A 205 6.05 -0.83 15.35
N LYS A 206 6.62 -0.24 14.30
CA LYS A 206 7.07 -0.95 13.08
C LYS A 206 8.11 -2.05 13.36
N ASN A 207 8.94 -1.89 14.39
CA ASN A 207 9.97 -2.87 14.80
C ASN A 207 9.50 -3.80 15.94
N GLY A 208 8.23 -3.70 16.35
CA GLY A 208 7.64 -4.40 17.50
C GLY A 208 7.97 -3.80 18.87
N ALA A 209 7.03 -3.90 19.81
CA ALA A 209 7.01 -3.21 21.10
C ALA A 209 7.77 -3.92 22.26
N SER A 210 8.97 -4.43 22.01
CA SER A 210 9.82 -4.86 23.14
C SER A 210 10.75 -3.73 23.55
N VAL A 211 10.94 -3.53 24.85
CA VAL A 211 11.80 -2.47 25.44
C VAL A 211 13.20 -2.41 24.82
N ARG A 212 13.84 -3.56 24.56
CA ARG A 212 15.16 -3.63 23.90
C ARG A 212 15.14 -3.13 22.45
N ARG A 213 14.01 -3.22 21.75
CA ARG A 213 13.83 -2.80 20.34
C ARG A 213 13.35 -1.36 20.22
N GLU A 214 12.54 -0.88 21.17
CA GLU A 214 12.18 0.53 21.31
C GLU A 214 13.45 1.38 21.47
N ARG A 215 14.31 1.04 22.45
CA ARG A 215 15.59 1.74 22.69
C ARG A 215 16.51 1.78 21.46
N ARG A 216 16.55 0.71 20.68
CA ARG A 216 17.36 0.63 19.45
C ARG A 216 16.85 1.54 18.35
N THR A 217 15.53 1.67 18.22
CA THR A 217 14.90 2.50 17.18
C THR A 217 15.11 3.98 17.47
N THR A 218 15.06 4.40 18.74
CA THR A 218 15.35 5.79 19.16
C THR A 218 16.82 6.16 18.97
N LEU A 219 17.76 5.25 19.23
CA LEU A 219 19.20 5.51 19.12
C LEU A 219 19.73 5.48 17.68
N ALA A 220 19.15 4.65 16.80
CA ALA A 220 19.60 4.54 15.41
C ALA A 220 19.09 5.69 14.48
N CYS A 221 18.09 6.45 14.94
CA CYS A 221 17.54 7.62 14.24
C CYS A 221 18.06 8.97 14.82
N GLY A 222 18.88 8.92 15.87
CA GLY A 222 19.38 10.10 16.56
C GLY A 222 20.61 10.72 15.89
N GLU A 223 20.45 11.28 14.69
CA GLU A 223 21.28 12.38 14.22
C GLU A 223 20.33 13.49 13.77
N LEU A 224 20.18 14.49 14.63
CA LEU A 224 19.51 15.74 14.32
C LEU A 224 20.32 16.41 13.19
N HIS A 225 19.81 16.37 11.95
CA HIS A 225 20.24 17.34 10.96
C HIS A 225 19.93 18.73 11.53
N PRO A 226 20.91 19.66 11.61
CA PRO A 226 20.61 21.02 11.98
C PRO A 226 19.63 21.57 10.93
N ILE A 227 18.41 21.86 11.37
CA ILE A 227 17.48 22.69 10.60
C ILE A 227 18.19 24.03 10.48
N ALA A 228 18.81 24.29 9.33
CA ALA A 228 19.37 25.57 8.99
C ALA A 228 18.20 26.57 8.89
N LEU A 229 17.90 27.24 10.00
CA LEU A 229 17.11 28.46 10.02
C LEU A 229 17.96 29.56 9.38
N SER A 230 17.95 29.64 8.05
CA SER A 230 18.42 30.83 7.34
C SER A 230 17.31 31.87 7.34
N GLY A 231 17.62 33.06 7.85
CA GLY A 231 16.81 34.27 7.68
C GLY A 231 16.04 34.66 8.92
N GLY A 232 16.65 35.50 9.76
CA GLY A 232 15.98 36.14 10.87
C GLY A 232 15.01 37.23 10.40
N GLU A 233 13.92 37.38 11.13
CA GLU A 233 13.39 38.66 11.61
C GLU A 233 12.45 38.35 12.79
N ALA A 234 12.75 38.93 13.94
CA ALA A 234 12.04 38.69 15.18
C ALA A 234 10.63 39.30 15.11
N MET A 235 9.59 38.46 15.19
CA MET A 235 8.21 38.95 15.32
C MET A 235 7.80 38.94 16.79
N THR A 236 7.86 40.12 17.40
CA THR A 236 7.43 40.40 18.77
C THR A 236 5.91 40.18 18.89
N ILE A 237 5.51 39.26 19.77
CA ILE A 237 4.10 39.00 20.09
C ILE A 237 3.60 40.11 21.03
N VAL A 238 2.67 40.93 20.55
CA VAL A 238 1.92 41.90 21.38
C VAL A 238 0.54 41.31 21.68
N LEU A 239 0.27 41.06 22.96
CA LEU A 239 -1.03 40.63 23.48
C LEU A 239 -2.01 41.83 23.54
N PRO A 240 -3.31 41.67 23.22
CA PRO A 240 -4.28 42.74 23.44
C PRO A 240 -4.87 42.68 24.85
N ARG A 241 -4.95 43.84 25.52
CA ARG A 241 -5.86 44.09 26.65
C ARG A 241 -7.15 44.74 26.14
N PRO A 242 -8.30 44.50 26.82
CA PRO A 242 -9.61 44.99 26.40
C PRO A 242 -9.89 46.39 26.95
N LEU A 243 -10.71 47.19 26.28
CA LEU A 243 -11.45 48.30 26.91
C LEU A 243 -12.71 48.69 26.12
N MET A 244 -13.71 48.98 26.94
CA MET A 244 -15.10 49.38 26.72
C MET A 244 -15.39 50.54 25.76
N ALA A 245 -16.51 50.39 25.03
CA ALA A 245 -17.71 51.26 24.93
C ALA A 245 -17.65 52.71 24.41
N LEU A 246 -18.83 53.10 23.88
CA LEU A 246 -19.31 54.41 23.37
C LEU A 246 -18.87 54.70 21.92
N GLY A 247 -19.72 55.08 20.97
CA GLY A 247 -21.15 55.37 20.95
C GLY A 247 -21.42 56.17 19.66
N GLY A 248 -22.42 55.76 18.88
CA GLY A 248 -23.14 56.58 17.89
C GLY A 248 -22.43 56.94 16.58
N ALA A 249 -22.96 56.49 15.44
CA ALA A 249 -22.96 57.27 14.20
C ALA A 249 -24.00 56.78 13.18
N TRP A 250 -25.07 57.58 13.06
CA TRP A 250 -25.67 58.12 11.83
C TRP A 250 -25.71 57.28 10.53
N ILE A 251 -26.96 56.99 10.15
CA ILE A 251 -27.42 56.55 8.84
C ILE A 251 -27.32 57.72 7.85
N ALA A 252 -26.68 57.49 6.69
CA ALA A 252 -26.89 58.29 5.49
C ALA A 252 -26.85 57.38 4.25
N LEU A 253 -28.04 57.11 3.72
CA LEU A 253 -28.29 56.52 2.40
C LEU A 253 -27.90 57.51 1.30
N VAL A 254 -27.00 57.12 0.41
CA VAL A 254 -26.85 57.75 -0.90
C VAL A 254 -26.94 56.66 -1.96
N ALA A 255 -28.09 56.64 -2.65
CA ALA A 255 -28.32 55.82 -3.83
C ALA A 255 -27.64 56.50 -5.03
N PHE A 256 -26.69 55.81 -5.64
CA PHE A 256 -26.19 56.14 -6.98
C PHE A 256 -26.65 55.06 -7.95
N SER A 257 -27.55 55.44 -8.84
CA SER A 257 -27.97 54.70 -10.02
C SER A 257 -26.94 54.90 -11.13
N LEU A 258 -26.40 53.79 -11.65
CA LEU A 258 -25.66 53.75 -12.91
C LEU A 258 -26.17 52.61 -13.81
N PRO A 259 -26.09 52.78 -15.14
CA PRO A 259 -26.87 52.04 -16.11
C PRO A 259 -26.29 50.66 -16.41
N ALA A 260 -27.18 49.71 -16.68
CA ALA A 260 -26.86 48.38 -17.17
C ALA A 260 -26.27 48.46 -18.60
N TRP A 261 -24.95 48.38 -18.70
CA TRP A 261 -24.28 47.92 -19.91
C TRP A 261 -24.21 46.40 -19.85
N GLY A 262 -24.86 45.74 -20.81
CA GLY A 262 -24.75 44.30 -21.01
C GLY A 262 -23.32 43.95 -21.33
N ALA A 263 -22.63 43.33 -20.37
CA ALA A 263 -21.48 42.50 -20.66
C ALA A 263 -22.03 41.21 -21.30
N ALA A 264 -21.74 41.04 -22.58
CA ALA A 264 -21.82 39.73 -23.20
C ALA A 264 -20.83 38.82 -22.46
N ASP A 265 -21.36 37.90 -21.66
CA ASP A 265 -20.61 36.78 -21.09
C ASP A 265 -20.08 35.94 -22.26
N SER A 266 -18.88 36.28 -22.69
CA SER A 266 -18.00 35.39 -23.45
C SER A 266 -17.24 34.52 -22.44
N GLY A 267 -18.01 33.79 -21.62
CA GLY A 267 -17.50 32.74 -20.75
C GLY A 267 -17.21 31.51 -21.59
N LEU A 268 -15.98 31.44 -22.11
CA LEU A 268 -15.39 30.31 -22.82
C LEU A 268 -15.85 28.98 -22.23
N ALA A 269 -16.59 28.20 -23.02
CA ALA A 269 -16.79 26.78 -22.75
C ALA A 269 -15.39 26.15 -22.62
N ALA A 270 -15.10 25.50 -21.49
CA ALA A 270 -13.89 24.71 -21.33
C ALA A 270 -13.79 23.75 -22.54
N PRO A 271 -12.64 23.67 -23.23
CA PRO A 271 -12.52 22.79 -24.37
C PRO A 271 -12.88 21.36 -23.93
N ALA A 272 -13.84 20.75 -24.62
CA ALA A 272 -14.16 19.34 -24.44
C ALA A 272 -12.87 18.55 -24.66
N GLY A 273 -12.31 17.97 -23.59
CA GLY A 273 -11.04 17.28 -23.64
C GLY A 273 -11.03 16.17 -24.71
N ALA A 274 -9.84 15.81 -25.18
CA ALA A 274 -9.71 14.77 -26.20
C ALA A 274 -10.12 13.38 -25.68
N THR A 275 -10.50 12.50 -26.60
CA THR A 275 -10.79 11.10 -26.28
C THR A 275 -9.54 10.26 -26.48
N ILE A 276 -9.16 9.48 -25.49
CA ILE A 276 -8.13 8.44 -25.64
C ILE A 276 -8.84 7.14 -25.99
N VAL A 277 -8.57 6.63 -27.18
CA VAL A 277 -8.98 5.28 -27.57
C VAL A 277 -7.75 4.39 -27.67
N GLY A 278 -7.92 3.11 -27.42
CA GLY A 278 -6.79 2.22 -27.59
C GLY A 278 -7.09 0.77 -27.43
N ARG A 279 -6.00 0.00 -27.50
CA ARG A 279 -6.03 -1.45 -27.28
C ARG A 279 -4.92 -1.86 -26.32
N VAL A 280 -5.23 -2.79 -25.44
CA VAL A 280 -4.26 -3.53 -24.63
C VAL A 280 -4.07 -4.90 -25.25
N ILE A 281 -2.84 -5.25 -25.57
CA ILE A 281 -2.47 -6.52 -26.17
C ILE A 281 -1.44 -7.27 -25.31
N PHE A 282 -1.43 -8.59 -25.45
CA PHE A 282 -0.43 -9.48 -24.88
C PHE A 282 0.16 -10.35 -25.99
N ARG A 283 1.49 -10.47 -26.02
CA ARG A 283 2.22 -11.29 -27.00
C ARG A 283 3.10 -12.28 -26.26
N GLY A 284 2.47 -13.30 -25.70
CA GLY A 284 3.14 -14.38 -24.98
C GLY A 284 2.27 -15.62 -24.90
N ALA A 285 2.79 -16.66 -24.25
CA ALA A 285 2.02 -17.86 -23.96
C ALA A 285 0.96 -17.53 -22.91
N VAL A 286 -0.31 -17.73 -23.25
CA VAL A 286 -1.41 -17.63 -22.28
C VAL A 286 -1.33 -18.83 -21.34
N PRO A 287 -1.26 -18.63 -20.01
CA PRO A 287 -1.21 -19.75 -19.08
C PRO A 287 -2.45 -20.65 -19.23
N PRO A 288 -2.30 -21.98 -19.11
CA PRO A 288 -3.44 -22.88 -19.20
C PRO A 288 -4.43 -22.61 -18.06
N PRO A 289 -5.74 -22.83 -18.28
CA PRO A 289 -6.74 -22.69 -17.22
C PRO A 289 -6.44 -23.60 -16.04
N GLU A 290 -6.65 -23.09 -14.82
CA GLU A 290 -6.59 -23.89 -13.61
C GLU A 290 -7.93 -24.63 -13.44
N VAL A 291 -7.87 -25.96 -13.29
CA VAL A 291 -9.05 -26.79 -13.06
C VAL A 291 -9.17 -27.10 -11.57
N VAL A 292 -10.22 -26.59 -10.94
CA VAL A 292 -10.49 -26.78 -9.52
C VAL A 292 -11.66 -27.74 -9.35
N GLN A 293 -11.50 -28.77 -8.52
CA GLN A 293 -12.59 -29.67 -8.17
C GLN A 293 -13.56 -28.96 -7.23
N VAL A 294 -14.85 -29.04 -7.55
CA VAL A 294 -15.90 -28.39 -6.77
C VAL A 294 -16.41 -29.38 -5.72
N THR A 295 -16.12 -29.10 -4.46
CA THR A 295 -16.57 -29.96 -3.34
C THR A 295 -17.94 -29.56 -2.81
N ARG A 296 -18.34 -28.30 -3.00
CA ARG A 296 -19.58 -27.73 -2.49
C ARG A 296 -20.52 -27.41 -3.64
N ASN A 297 -21.75 -27.92 -3.54
CA ASN A 297 -22.80 -27.77 -4.55
C ASN A 297 -22.39 -28.17 -6.00
N PRO A 298 -21.71 -29.31 -6.22
CA PRO A 298 -21.29 -29.74 -7.55
C PRO A 298 -22.46 -29.98 -8.52
N GLU A 299 -23.66 -30.25 -8.01
CA GLU A 299 -24.88 -30.37 -8.80
C GLU A 299 -25.31 -29.05 -9.48
N THR A 300 -24.93 -27.91 -8.90
CA THR A 300 -25.23 -26.58 -9.46
C THR A 300 -24.00 -25.96 -10.11
N CYS A 301 -22.85 -26.00 -9.42
CA CYS A 301 -21.61 -25.38 -9.87
C CYS A 301 -20.78 -26.29 -10.78
N GLY A 302 -21.27 -27.48 -11.13
CA GLY A 302 -20.52 -28.49 -11.87
C GLY A 302 -19.50 -29.22 -10.98
N ALA A 303 -19.06 -30.42 -11.40
CA ALA A 303 -18.08 -31.21 -10.66
C ALA A 303 -16.69 -30.55 -10.60
N SER A 304 -16.38 -29.69 -11.57
CA SER A 304 -15.13 -28.94 -11.65
C SER A 304 -15.36 -27.58 -12.29
N GLN A 305 -14.55 -26.59 -11.90
CA GLN A 305 -14.53 -25.25 -12.45
C GLN A 305 -13.20 -25.01 -13.18
N SER A 306 -13.28 -24.33 -14.32
CA SER A 306 -12.11 -23.94 -15.12
C SER A 306 -11.88 -22.44 -14.97
N ILE A 307 -10.81 -22.06 -14.30
CA ILE A 307 -10.45 -20.69 -14.00
C ILE A 307 -9.42 -20.25 -15.04
N GLN A 308 -9.83 -19.37 -15.94
CA GLN A 308 -8.88 -18.72 -16.83
C GLN A 308 -8.19 -17.58 -16.07
N PRO A 309 -6.84 -17.58 -15.97
CA PRO A 309 -6.12 -16.49 -15.32
C PRO A 309 -6.21 -15.20 -16.13
N MET A 310 -6.25 -15.30 -17.46
CA MET A 310 -6.41 -14.18 -18.36
C MET A 310 -7.19 -14.59 -19.61
N ILE A 311 -7.94 -13.66 -20.18
CA ILE A 311 -8.67 -13.87 -21.43
C ILE A 311 -8.02 -13.03 -22.50
N VAL A 312 -7.45 -13.70 -23.51
CA VAL A 312 -6.79 -13.07 -24.65
C VAL A 312 -7.52 -13.48 -25.93
N ASP A 313 -7.91 -12.50 -26.72
CA ASP A 313 -8.44 -12.76 -28.05
C ASP A 313 -7.32 -13.33 -28.96
N PRO A 314 -7.48 -14.53 -29.53
CA PRO A 314 -6.43 -15.19 -30.29
C PRO A 314 -6.09 -14.46 -31.60
N SER A 315 -7.01 -13.67 -32.15
CA SER A 315 -6.80 -12.98 -33.44
C SER A 315 -6.01 -11.69 -33.31
N SER A 316 -6.29 -10.91 -32.25
CA SER A 316 -5.76 -9.57 -32.05
C SER A 316 -4.74 -9.49 -30.91
N GLY A 317 -4.63 -10.55 -30.10
CA GLY A 317 -3.88 -10.53 -28.84
C GLY A 317 -4.52 -9.63 -27.78
N GLY A 318 -5.76 -9.19 -27.96
CA GLY A 318 -6.45 -8.26 -27.07
C GLY A 318 -6.71 -8.86 -25.70
N VAL A 319 -6.34 -8.14 -24.64
CA VAL A 319 -6.50 -8.60 -23.25
C VAL A 319 -7.78 -8.02 -22.66
N LYS A 320 -8.74 -8.88 -22.29
CA LYS A 320 -9.97 -8.48 -21.61
C LYS A 320 -9.70 -8.08 -20.16
N ASP A 321 -10.60 -7.29 -19.57
CA ASP A 321 -10.64 -7.04 -18.13
C ASP A 321 -9.39 -6.32 -17.58
N THR A 322 -8.66 -5.61 -18.45
CA THR A 322 -7.59 -4.68 -18.05
C THR A 322 -8.20 -3.33 -17.71
N VAL A 323 -7.94 -2.85 -16.50
CA VAL A 323 -8.28 -1.49 -16.09
C VAL A 323 -7.25 -0.51 -16.66
N VAL A 324 -7.71 0.52 -17.35
CA VAL A 324 -6.90 1.61 -17.90
C VAL A 324 -7.33 2.91 -17.24
N SER A 325 -6.41 3.60 -16.58
CA SER A 325 -6.70 4.80 -15.79
C SER A 325 -5.65 5.88 -16.01
N LEU A 326 -6.07 7.15 -16.01
CA LEU A 326 -5.13 8.28 -16.00
C LEU A 326 -4.55 8.50 -14.61
N VAL A 327 -3.26 8.78 -14.58
CA VAL A 327 -2.50 9.12 -13.38
C VAL A 327 -2.52 10.64 -13.22
N LEU A 328 -3.48 11.16 -12.45
CA LEU A 328 -3.59 12.60 -12.19
C LEU A 328 -2.50 13.06 -11.19
N GLN A 329 -1.67 14.04 -11.58
CA GLN A 329 -0.57 14.57 -10.74
C GLN A 329 -1.11 15.50 -9.66
N ASP A 330 -1.94 16.46 -10.05
CA ASP A 330 -2.81 17.23 -9.17
C ASP A 330 -4.21 16.61 -9.17
N ARG A 331 -4.96 16.77 -8.08
CA ARG A 331 -6.37 16.33 -8.03
C ARG A 331 -7.27 17.48 -8.48
N PRO A 332 -7.54 17.69 -9.78
CA PRO A 332 -8.69 18.51 -10.11
C PRO A 332 -9.91 17.71 -9.64
N VAL A 333 -10.68 18.31 -8.73
CA VAL A 333 -12.09 17.95 -8.57
C VAL A 333 -12.77 18.39 -9.85
N MET A 334 -12.63 17.59 -10.91
CA MET A 334 -13.43 17.78 -12.11
C MET A 334 -14.84 17.31 -11.80
N PRO A 335 -15.88 18.05 -12.25
CA PRO A 335 -17.24 17.56 -12.18
C PRO A 335 -17.25 16.20 -12.84
N ALA A 336 -17.85 15.22 -12.17
CA ALA A 336 -18.15 13.94 -12.77
C ALA A 336 -18.87 14.24 -14.09
N THR A 337 -18.18 14.09 -15.22
CA THR A 337 -18.86 14.04 -16.51
C THR A 337 -19.90 12.94 -16.33
N GLU A 338 -21.16 13.26 -16.63
CA GLU A 338 -22.33 12.42 -16.50
C GLU A 338 -22.17 11.11 -17.31
N GLN A 339 -21.28 10.23 -16.87
CA GLN A 339 -21.38 8.83 -17.21
C GLN A 339 -22.66 8.33 -16.54
N PRO A 340 -23.57 7.67 -17.27
CA PRO A 340 -24.81 7.16 -16.71
C PRO A 340 -24.51 6.43 -15.40
N SER A 341 -25.08 6.94 -14.30
CA SER A 341 -24.92 6.39 -12.96
C SER A 341 -25.72 5.09 -12.86
N THR A 342 -25.31 4.05 -13.59
CA THR A 342 -25.73 2.69 -13.29
C THR A 342 -25.08 2.30 -11.97
N ILE A 343 -25.88 1.84 -11.01
CA ILE A 343 -25.39 1.34 -9.73
C ILE A 343 -24.32 0.27 -10.00
N PRO A 344 -23.06 0.47 -9.58
CA PRO A 344 -22.03 -0.54 -9.80
C PRO A 344 -22.44 -1.81 -9.07
N THR A 345 -22.58 -2.90 -9.83
CA THR A 345 -23.15 -4.15 -9.34
C THR A 345 -22.19 -5.30 -9.57
N VAL A 346 -22.00 -6.12 -8.54
CA VAL A 346 -21.38 -7.44 -8.65
C VAL A 346 -22.42 -8.50 -8.33
N THR A 347 -22.61 -9.43 -9.25
CA THR A 347 -23.54 -10.55 -9.09
C THR A 347 -22.80 -11.88 -9.06
N ASN A 348 -23.25 -12.81 -8.22
CA ASN A 348 -22.88 -14.21 -8.33
C ASN A 348 -23.74 -14.84 -9.43
N ARG A 349 -23.12 -15.29 -10.51
CA ARG A 349 -23.80 -15.98 -11.61
C ARG A 349 -22.89 -17.07 -12.15
N THR A 350 -23.46 -18.23 -12.43
CA THR A 350 -22.75 -19.44 -12.86
C THR A 350 -21.55 -19.75 -11.95
N CYS A 351 -21.75 -19.60 -10.64
CA CYS A 351 -20.73 -19.77 -9.60
C CYS A 351 -19.44 -18.98 -9.88
N ALA A 352 -19.59 -17.74 -10.37
CA ALA A 352 -18.52 -16.78 -10.58
C ALA A 352 -19.01 -15.36 -10.29
N PHE A 353 -18.09 -14.43 -10.01
CA PHE A 353 -18.43 -13.01 -9.91
C PHE A 353 -18.56 -12.40 -11.30
N HIS A 354 -19.66 -11.69 -11.53
CA HIS A 354 -19.94 -10.95 -12.77
C HIS A 354 -20.22 -9.46 -12.48
N PRO A 355 -19.51 -8.53 -13.15
CA PRO A 355 -18.31 -8.79 -13.94
C PRO A 355 -17.16 -9.31 -13.05
N ARG A 356 -16.20 -10.01 -13.66
CA ARG A 356 -14.99 -10.49 -12.97
C ARG A 356 -14.12 -9.33 -12.49
N VAL A 357 -14.00 -8.30 -13.33
CA VAL A 357 -13.41 -7.00 -13.00
C VAL A 357 -14.47 -5.92 -13.21
N GLY A 358 -14.94 -5.36 -12.11
CA GLY A 358 -15.91 -4.26 -12.09
C GLY A 358 -15.27 -2.90 -11.82
N MET A 359 -16.06 -1.85 -12.03
CA MET A 359 -15.69 -0.46 -11.76
C MET A 359 -16.68 0.16 -10.78
N ALA A 360 -16.19 1.02 -9.89
CA ALA A 360 -17.00 1.88 -9.05
C ALA A 360 -16.31 3.23 -8.85
N LYS A 361 -17.06 4.23 -8.38
CA LYS A 361 -16.54 5.53 -7.98
C LYS A 361 -16.65 5.72 -6.46
N THR A 362 -15.76 6.54 -5.92
CA THR A 362 -15.90 6.97 -4.52
C THR A 362 -17.23 7.69 -4.35
N GLY A 363 -18.04 7.25 -3.38
CA GLY A 363 -19.39 7.74 -3.15
C GLY A 363 -20.49 6.81 -3.64
N ASP A 364 -20.19 5.89 -4.56
CA ASP A 364 -21.17 4.95 -5.09
C ASP A 364 -21.71 4.00 -4.02
N LEU A 365 -22.94 3.53 -4.21
CA LEU A 365 -23.48 2.38 -3.50
C LEU A 365 -23.13 1.12 -4.30
N LEU A 366 -22.09 0.40 -3.89
CA LEU A 366 -21.73 -0.86 -4.51
C LEU A 366 -22.79 -1.90 -4.16
N GLU A 367 -23.50 -2.41 -5.17
CA GLU A 367 -24.50 -3.44 -5.04
C GLU A 367 -23.88 -4.84 -5.19
N THR A 368 -24.26 -5.73 -4.29
CA THR A 368 -23.95 -7.16 -4.36
C THR A 368 -25.23 -7.97 -4.40
N ARG A 369 -25.30 -8.93 -5.31
CA ARG A 369 -26.48 -9.80 -5.47
C ARG A 369 -26.08 -11.22 -5.87
N ASN A 370 -27.07 -12.10 -5.87
CA ASN A 370 -26.90 -13.50 -6.23
C ASN A 370 -28.00 -13.90 -7.22
N GLU A 371 -27.60 -14.32 -8.41
CA GLU A 371 -28.45 -14.86 -9.48
C GLU A 371 -28.41 -16.40 -9.52
N ASP A 372 -27.49 -17.04 -8.79
CA ASP A 372 -27.39 -18.49 -8.70
C ASP A 372 -28.45 -19.08 -7.76
N PRO A 373 -28.90 -20.33 -8.02
CA PRO A 373 -29.89 -21.01 -7.18
C PRO A 373 -29.31 -21.54 -5.86
N VAL A 374 -28.01 -21.34 -5.61
CA VAL A 374 -27.31 -21.72 -4.37
C VAL A 374 -26.82 -20.48 -3.61
N MET A 375 -26.57 -20.62 -2.32
CA MET A 375 -26.08 -19.52 -1.49
C MET A 375 -24.60 -19.25 -1.75
N HIS A 376 -24.27 -17.98 -1.96
CA HIS A 376 -22.90 -17.49 -2.04
C HIS A 376 -22.60 -16.56 -0.88
N ASN A 377 -21.36 -16.60 -0.41
CA ASN A 377 -20.83 -15.55 0.46
C ASN A 377 -20.05 -14.55 -0.40
N THR A 378 -20.39 -13.27 -0.41
CA THR A 378 -19.58 -12.25 -1.07
C THR A 378 -18.74 -11.53 -0.03
N HIS A 379 -17.45 -11.90 0.05
CA HIS A 379 -16.47 -11.26 0.91
C HIS A 379 -15.59 -10.31 0.08
N ILE A 380 -15.79 -9.01 0.27
CA ILE A 380 -15.04 -7.94 -0.35
C ILE A 380 -14.02 -7.39 0.65
N PHE A 381 -12.77 -7.32 0.22
CA PHE A 381 -11.67 -6.69 0.92
C PHE A 381 -11.33 -5.37 0.23
N ALA A 382 -11.23 -4.29 1.00
CA ALA A 382 -10.56 -3.07 0.57
C ALA A 382 -9.21 -3.03 1.30
N ASP A 383 -8.13 -3.06 0.54
CA ASP A 383 -6.80 -3.37 1.04
C ASP A 383 -6.81 -4.72 1.80
N ASN A 384 -6.40 -4.72 3.08
CA ASN A 384 -6.44 -5.88 3.97
C ASN A 384 -7.57 -5.83 5.00
N ARG A 385 -8.60 -5.00 4.80
CA ARG A 385 -9.76 -4.89 5.69
C ARG A 385 -11.01 -5.41 5.01
N THR A 386 -11.85 -6.12 5.76
CA THR A 386 -13.18 -6.50 5.29
C THR A 386 -14.00 -5.24 5.00
N PHE A 387 -14.29 -5.00 3.72
CA PHE A 387 -15.23 -3.99 3.28
C PHE A 387 -16.65 -4.52 3.43
N LEU A 388 -16.92 -5.73 2.96
CA LEU A 388 -18.24 -6.36 3.04
C LEU A 388 -18.04 -7.87 3.19
N ASN A 389 -18.79 -8.53 4.06
CA ASN A 389 -18.89 -9.99 4.08
C ASN A 389 -20.36 -10.30 4.32
N VAL A 390 -21.05 -10.82 3.29
CA VAL A 390 -22.49 -11.06 3.31
C VAL A 390 -22.81 -12.40 2.68
N ALA A 391 -23.69 -13.16 3.33
CA ALA A 391 -24.30 -14.34 2.75
C ALA A 391 -25.51 -13.91 1.89
N LEU A 392 -25.50 -14.28 0.62
CA LEU A 392 -26.52 -13.99 -0.37
C LEU A 392 -27.21 -15.30 -0.77
N VAL A 393 -28.43 -15.49 -0.29
CA VAL A 393 -29.27 -16.64 -0.64
C VAL A 393 -29.90 -16.47 -2.02
N ALA A 394 -30.29 -17.57 -2.65
CA ALA A 394 -31.00 -17.56 -3.93
C ALA A 394 -32.28 -16.73 -3.85
N GLY A 395 -32.49 -15.83 -4.82
CA GLY A 395 -33.64 -14.92 -4.84
C GLY A 395 -33.68 -13.88 -3.72
N GLY A 396 -32.58 -13.74 -2.95
CA GLY A 396 -32.45 -12.74 -1.89
C GLY A 396 -32.40 -11.31 -2.44
N LYS A 397 -32.70 -10.33 -1.56
CA LYS A 397 -32.56 -8.91 -1.92
C LYS A 397 -31.07 -8.55 -2.08
N PRO A 398 -30.72 -7.67 -3.04
CA PRO A 398 -29.37 -7.14 -3.14
C PRO A 398 -28.94 -6.40 -1.87
N VAL A 399 -27.64 -6.45 -1.57
CA VAL A 399 -27.03 -5.69 -0.47
C VAL A 399 -26.17 -4.59 -1.06
N GLN A 400 -26.42 -3.35 -0.64
CA GLN A 400 -25.68 -2.18 -1.07
C GLN A 400 -24.81 -1.63 0.05
N LYS A 401 -23.57 -1.23 -0.26
CA LYS A 401 -22.68 -0.55 0.69
C LYS A 401 -21.96 0.63 0.03
N LYS A 402 -21.97 1.78 0.71
CA LYS A 402 -21.30 2.99 0.22
C LYS A 402 -19.79 2.84 0.19
N VAL A 403 -19.20 3.09 -0.96
CA VAL A 403 -17.76 3.14 -1.18
C VAL A 403 -17.23 4.50 -0.74
N ARG A 404 -16.23 4.51 0.15
CA ARG A 404 -15.71 5.76 0.77
C ARG A 404 -14.28 6.10 0.40
N SER A 405 -13.56 5.15 -0.19
CA SER A 405 -12.15 5.31 -0.49
C SER A 405 -11.86 4.67 -1.85
N PRO A 406 -11.04 5.32 -2.70
CA PRO A 406 -10.57 4.73 -3.94
C PRO A 406 -9.61 3.56 -3.66
N GLY A 407 -9.39 2.72 -4.66
CA GLY A 407 -8.49 1.57 -4.58
C GLY A 407 -9.09 0.29 -5.16
N LEU A 408 -8.26 -0.76 -5.18
CA LEU A 408 -8.67 -2.08 -5.65
C LEU A 408 -9.37 -2.85 -4.52
N MET A 409 -10.61 -3.24 -4.75
CA MET A 409 -11.33 -4.15 -3.88
C MET A 409 -11.24 -5.58 -4.42
N LYS A 410 -10.79 -6.53 -3.59
CA LYS A 410 -10.74 -7.96 -3.94
C LYS A 410 -11.99 -8.66 -3.44
N LEU A 411 -12.60 -9.49 -4.27
CA LEU A 411 -13.78 -10.27 -3.96
C LEU A 411 -13.41 -11.75 -3.88
N THR A 412 -13.89 -12.43 -2.86
CA THR A 412 -13.80 -13.88 -2.70
C THR A 412 -15.14 -14.45 -2.25
N CYS A 413 -15.36 -15.75 -2.52
CA CYS A 413 -16.45 -16.48 -1.92
C CYS A 413 -15.93 -17.49 -0.88
N ASP A 414 -16.25 -17.26 0.39
CA ASP A 414 -15.85 -18.18 1.47
C ASP A 414 -16.48 -19.58 1.32
N ALA A 415 -17.64 -19.66 0.65
CA ALA A 415 -18.32 -20.91 0.38
C ALA A 415 -17.75 -21.67 -0.83
N HIS A 416 -17.23 -20.93 -1.81
CA HIS A 416 -16.73 -21.43 -3.09
C HIS A 416 -15.36 -20.81 -3.36
N PRO A 417 -14.27 -21.38 -2.80
CA PRO A 417 -12.94 -20.73 -2.78
C PRO A 417 -12.34 -20.44 -4.16
N PHE A 418 -12.86 -21.09 -5.21
CA PHE A 418 -12.49 -20.84 -6.61
C PHE A 418 -13.01 -19.49 -7.14
N MET A 419 -14.04 -18.91 -6.51
CA MET A 419 -14.61 -17.63 -6.93
C MET A 419 -13.76 -16.47 -6.45
N HIS A 420 -13.23 -15.70 -7.40
CA HIS A 420 -12.55 -14.44 -7.16
C HIS A 420 -12.90 -13.41 -8.23
N GLY A 421 -12.82 -12.15 -7.84
CA GLY A 421 -13.09 -11.02 -8.70
C GLY A 421 -12.53 -9.74 -8.08
N TYR A 422 -12.69 -8.65 -8.81
CA TYR A 422 -12.13 -7.36 -8.41
C TYR A 422 -13.09 -6.23 -8.74
N VAL A 423 -13.09 -5.18 -7.93
CA VAL A 423 -13.74 -3.91 -8.23
C VAL A 423 -12.69 -2.82 -8.10
N MET A 424 -12.40 -2.11 -9.18
CA MET A 424 -11.55 -0.92 -9.12
C MET A 424 -12.41 0.28 -8.75
N VAL A 425 -12.07 0.93 -7.64
CA VAL A 425 -12.69 2.18 -7.21
C VAL A 425 -11.82 3.36 -7.63
N SER A 426 -12.37 4.22 -8.47
CA SER A 426 -11.74 5.49 -8.86
C SER A 426 -12.35 6.68 -8.12
N ASP A 427 -11.57 7.73 -7.90
CA ASP A 427 -12.06 9.04 -7.45
C ASP A 427 -12.23 10.03 -8.62
N HIS A 428 -11.88 9.63 -9.84
CA HIS A 428 -12.04 10.42 -11.07
C HIS A 428 -12.67 9.63 -12.21
N GLY A 429 -13.21 10.35 -13.22
CA GLY A 429 -13.89 9.75 -14.37
C GLY A 429 -12.99 9.18 -15.46
N PHE A 430 -11.69 9.48 -15.44
CA PHE A 430 -10.74 9.08 -16.50
C PHE A 430 -10.25 7.63 -16.35
N VAL A 431 -11.18 6.68 -16.37
CA VAL A 431 -10.92 5.25 -16.19
C VAL A 431 -11.83 4.42 -17.10
N ALA A 432 -11.30 3.31 -17.61
CA ALA A 432 -12.01 2.35 -18.44
C ALA A 432 -11.55 0.91 -18.14
N THR A 433 -12.34 -0.07 -18.55
CA THR A 433 -11.96 -1.49 -18.55
C THR A 433 -12.01 -2.00 -19.98
N THR A 434 -11.05 -2.83 -20.37
CA THR A 434 -10.97 -3.34 -21.73
C THR A 434 -12.04 -4.38 -22.04
N ASP A 435 -12.58 -4.33 -23.25
CA ASP A 435 -13.49 -5.34 -23.77
C ASP A 435 -12.77 -6.65 -24.16
N ALA A 436 -13.51 -7.64 -24.67
CA ALA A 436 -12.96 -8.93 -25.09
C ALA A 436 -11.89 -8.83 -26.20
N LEU A 437 -11.82 -7.72 -26.93
CA LEU A 437 -10.82 -7.43 -27.95
C LEU A 437 -9.69 -6.54 -27.42
N GLY A 438 -9.65 -6.28 -26.12
CA GLY A 438 -8.68 -5.42 -25.47
C GLY A 438 -8.93 -3.93 -25.67
N ARG A 439 -10.07 -3.51 -26.23
CA ARG A 439 -10.33 -2.10 -26.57
C ARG A 439 -10.83 -1.32 -25.36
N PHE A 440 -10.43 -0.06 -25.26
CA PHE A 440 -10.92 0.89 -24.25
C PHE A 440 -11.11 2.29 -24.86
N SER A 441 -11.91 3.12 -24.19
CA SER A 441 -12.10 4.53 -24.52
C SER A 441 -12.27 5.36 -23.25
N ILE A 442 -11.56 6.49 -23.18
CA ILE A 442 -11.63 7.46 -22.08
C ILE A 442 -11.85 8.84 -22.70
N ALA A 443 -13.04 9.41 -22.51
CA ALA A 443 -13.41 10.70 -23.07
C ALA A 443 -13.05 11.87 -22.15
N GLY A 444 -12.96 13.08 -22.72
CA GLY A 444 -12.86 14.32 -21.97
C GLY A 444 -11.51 14.55 -21.28
N VAL A 445 -10.44 13.91 -21.76
CA VAL A 445 -9.12 14.02 -21.15
C VAL A 445 -8.51 15.41 -21.45
N PRO A 446 -8.03 16.15 -20.42
CA PRO A 446 -7.38 17.43 -20.64
C PRO A 446 -6.13 17.31 -21.54
N PRO A 447 -5.81 18.32 -22.37
CA PRO A 447 -4.54 18.31 -23.10
C PRO A 447 -3.32 18.26 -22.20
N GLY A 448 -2.21 17.75 -22.74
CA GLY A 448 -0.91 17.77 -22.09
C GLY A 448 -0.29 16.39 -21.90
N LYS A 449 0.80 16.34 -21.13
CA LYS A 449 1.46 15.08 -20.79
C LYS A 449 0.72 14.41 -19.65
N HIS A 450 0.29 13.18 -19.87
CA HIS A 450 -0.37 12.35 -18.87
C HIS A 450 0.37 11.03 -18.76
N GLU A 451 0.32 10.42 -17.59
CA GLU A 451 0.69 9.02 -17.42
C GLU A 451 -0.59 8.17 -17.40
N ILE A 452 -0.58 7.06 -18.12
CA ILE A 452 -1.65 6.06 -18.12
C ILE A 452 -1.16 4.85 -17.37
N SER A 453 -1.95 4.38 -16.40
CA SER A 453 -1.74 3.14 -15.67
C SER A 453 -2.69 2.07 -16.20
N LEU A 454 -2.13 0.88 -16.43
CA LEU A 454 -2.84 -0.34 -16.73
C LEU A 454 -2.75 -1.25 -15.51
N TRP A 455 -3.82 -2.00 -15.22
CA TRP A 455 -3.81 -3.07 -14.23
C TRP A 455 -4.63 -4.26 -14.74
N HIS A 456 -4.07 -5.45 -14.66
CA HIS A 456 -4.74 -6.72 -14.93
C HIS A 456 -4.39 -7.73 -13.84
N GLU A 457 -5.33 -8.59 -13.45
CA GLU A 457 -5.16 -9.50 -12.30
C GLU A 457 -3.93 -10.43 -12.41
N THR A 458 -3.65 -10.97 -13.60
CA THR A 458 -2.47 -11.83 -13.86
C THR A 458 -1.23 -11.08 -14.32
N LEU A 459 -1.38 -10.10 -15.22
CA LEU A 459 -0.24 -9.40 -15.84
C LEU A 459 0.33 -8.28 -14.97
N GLY A 460 -0.35 -7.94 -13.86
CA GLY A 460 0.06 -6.87 -12.97
C GLY A 460 -0.24 -5.49 -13.56
N ALA A 461 0.60 -4.52 -13.20
CA ALA A 461 0.43 -3.13 -13.61
C ALA A 461 1.56 -2.67 -14.53
N LEU A 462 1.22 -1.77 -15.46
CA LEU A 462 2.15 -1.12 -16.38
C LEU A 462 1.81 0.36 -16.44
N THR A 463 2.80 1.24 -16.48
CA THR A 463 2.56 2.66 -16.75
C THR A 463 3.25 3.11 -18.03
N LYS A 464 2.67 4.13 -18.68
CA LYS A 464 3.21 4.73 -19.90
C LYS A 464 2.79 6.19 -20.02
N GLN A 465 3.73 7.05 -20.40
CA GLN A 465 3.43 8.45 -20.70
C GLN A 465 2.81 8.60 -22.09
N VAL A 466 1.84 9.50 -22.17
CA VAL A 466 1.17 9.91 -23.42
C VAL A 466 1.03 11.43 -23.45
N THR A 467 0.98 11.99 -24.66
CA THR A 467 0.69 13.41 -24.85
C THR A 467 -0.67 13.54 -25.50
N VAL A 468 -1.63 14.07 -24.76
CA VAL A 468 -3.02 14.23 -25.18
C VAL A 468 -3.18 15.55 -25.93
N PRO A 469 -3.76 15.55 -27.15
CA PRO A 469 -3.98 16.77 -27.91
C PRO A 469 -5.08 17.65 -27.28
N PRO A 470 -5.16 18.95 -27.63
CA PRO A 470 -6.22 19.86 -27.17
C PRO A 470 -7.65 19.38 -27.43
N GLN A 471 -7.86 18.65 -28.53
CA GLN A 471 -9.16 18.17 -28.99
C GLN A 471 -8.98 16.97 -29.91
N GLY A 472 -10.07 16.27 -30.20
CA GLY A 472 -10.08 15.11 -31.10
C GLY A 472 -9.77 13.80 -30.38
N GLU A 473 -9.06 12.90 -31.05
CA GLU A 473 -8.80 11.54 -30.58
C GLU A 473 -7.30 11.23 -30.55
N LEU A 474 -6.87 10.60 -29.46
CA LEU A 474 -5.55 9.98 -29.33
C LEU A 474 -5.70 8.46 -29.37
N SER A 475 -5.17 7.83 -30.41
CA SER A 475 -5.10 6.37 -30.52
C SER A 475 -3.80 5.82 -29.91
N VAL A 476 -3.90 4.89 -28.96
CA VAL A 476 -2.73 4.25 -28.32
C VAL A 476 -2.85 2.73 -28.26
N THR A 477 -1.73 2.04 -28.37
CA THR A 477 -1.64 0.60 -28.08
C THR A 477 -0.66 0.36 -26.94
N PHE A 478 -1.10 -0.42 -25.95
CA PHE A 478 -0.30 -0.91 -24.85
C PHE A 478 -0.05 -2.40 -25.03
N GLN A 479 1.18 -2.81 -24.81
CA GLN A 479 1.56 -4.22 -24.89
C GLN A 479 2.13 -4.64 -23.54
N TYR A 480 1.54 -5.67 -22.93
CA TYR A 480 2.17 -6.36 -21.81
C TYR A 480 3.34 -7.22 -22.34
N PRO A 481 4.46 -7.27 -21.60
CA PRO A 481 5.66 -7.99 -22.00
C PRO A 481 5.46 -9.51 -22.05
#